data_AF-A0A382EWV7-F1
#
_entry.id   AF-A0A382EWV7-F1
#
_cell.length_a   1.000
_cell.length_b   1.000
_cell.length_c   1.000
_cell.angle_alpha   90.00
_cell.angle_beta   90.00
_cell.angle_gamma   90.00
#
_symmetry.space_group_name_H-M   'P 1'
#
loop_
_entity.id
_entity.type
_entity.pdbx_description
1 polymer ?
#
loop_
_entity_poly.entity_id
_entity_poly.type
_entity_poly.pdbx_seq_one_letter_code
_entity_poly.pdbx_strand_id
1 'polypeptide(L)'
;MRNIFDQYSQPENKLTHSLASCLYEDPRLLNSFLKNFCSNFFNQTSNLKIEQQTVPGKRHLIDDENQRKGLPDAVIYTEEQCLIIESKVSSTLTGDQLMRHERTVRRRGFNNIRGIGIVVDLLPKVRLDNWEQLTWKQVYSWAYKETNKSKWARKLIDYFNVLENKYMVGKLEGSITEFTGVHFDDENPYSYLEGKRQLRLLMNKIKQNKILKEELNVDLSKKGRGGIKKAGNLWDYLTFNTGVDDKSFTDEPH
;
A
#
# COMPACT_ATOMS: atom_id res chain seq x y z
N MET A 1 16.37 17.24 10.42
CA MET A 1 14.90 17.38 10.56
C MET A 1 14.31 15.98 10.66
N ARG A 2 13.53 15.68 11.71
CA ARG A 2 12.85 14.37 11.86
C ARG A 2 11.77 14.28 10.77
N ASN A 3 11.72 13.21 10.00
CA ASN A 3 10.62 12.99 9.05
C ASN A 3 9.31 12.94 9.85
N ILE A 4 8.33 13.77 9.47
CA ILE A 4 7.04 13.87 10.16
C ILE A 4 6.30 12.53 10.25
N PHE A 5 6.64 11.59 9.36
CA PHE A 5 6.03 10.27 9.30
C PHE A 5 6.74 9.18 10.13
N ASP A 6 7.99 9.40 10.56
CA ASP A 6 8.77 8.41 11.33
C ASP A 6 8.50 8.52 12.85
N GLN A 7 7.22 8.51 13.22
CA GLN A 7 6.78 8.53 14.63
C GLN A 7 6.65 7.13 15.24
N TYR A 8 6.59 6.09 14.40
CA TYR A 8 6.37 4.71 14.82
C TYR A 8 7.56 3.81 14.46
N SER A 9 7.74 2.69 15.18
CA SER A 9 8.77 1.69 14.86
C SER A 9 8.29 0.66 13.84
N GLN A 10 7.02 0.23 13.94
CA GLN A 10 6.43 -0.79 13.09
C GLN A 10 6.09 -0.25 11.68
N PRO A 11 6.43 -0.98 10.59
CA PRO A 11 6.14 -0.53 9.23
C PRO A 11 4.65 -0.29 8.93
N GLU A 12 3.75 -1.13 9.47
CA GLU A 12 2.29 -1.00 9.34
C GLU A 12 1.81 0.37 9.84
N ASN A 13 2.22 0.72 11.07
CA ASN A 13 1.90 2.00 11.69
C ASN A 13 2.49 3.20 10.94
N LYS A 14 3.70 3.07 10.38
CA LYS A 14 4.31 4.12 9.56
C LYS A 14 3.49 4.41 8.30
N LEU A 15 3.04 3.37 7.61
CA LEU A 15 2.21 3.53 6.41
C LEU A 15 0.88 4.20 6.75
N THR A 16 0.16 3.69 7.74
CA THR A 16 -1.14 4.26 8.12
C THR A 16 -1.02 5.67 8.67
N HIS A 17 -0.01 5.93 9.49
CA HIS A 17 0.26 7.29 9.95
C HIS A 17 0.55 8.23 8.78
N SER A 18 1.42 7.84 7.85
CA SER A 18 1.73 8.70 6.70
C SER A 18 0.51 8.97 5.81
N LEU A 19 -0.32 7.95 5.55
CA LEU A 19 -1.57 8.10 4.82
C LEU A 19 -2.50 9.06 5.55
N ALA A 20 -2.85 8.79 6.81
CA ALA A 20 -3.80 9.58 7.55
C ALA A 20 -3.30 11.03 7.77
N SER A 21 -2.00 11.24 7.98
CA SER A 21 -1.41 12.59 8.05
C SER A 21 -1.56 13.33 6.72
N CYS A 22 -1.30 12.68 5.58
CA CYS A 22 -1.48 13.33 4.27
C CYS A 22 -2.95 13.64 3.96
N LEU A 23 -3.88 12.77 4.36
CA LEU A 23 -5.32 13.02 4.19
C LEU A 23 -5.81 14.15 5.11
N TYR A 24 -5.29 14.25 6.33
CA TYR A 24 -5.61 15.34 7.26
C TYR A 24 -5.15 16.70 6.72
N GLU A 25 -3.94 16.76 6.17
CA GLU A 25 -3.32 18.00 5.70
C GLU A 25 -3.84 18.49 4.35
N ASP A 26 -4.51 17.64 3.57
CA ASP A 26 -5.08 17.98 2.27
C ASP A 26 -6.52 17.48 2.11
N PRO A 27 -7.52 18.33 2.41
CA PRO A 27 -8.93 17.96 2.26
C PRO A 27 -9.33 17.57 0.83
N ARG A 28 -8.64 18.08 -0.21
CA ARG A 28 -8.93 17.67 -1.60
C ARG A 28 -8.43 16.25 -1.84
N LEU A 29 -7.27 15.91 -1.27
CA LEU A 29 -6.73 14.56 -1.30
C LEU A 29 -7.63 13.58 -0.53
N LEU A 30 -8.11 13.96 0.66
CA LEU A 30 -9.11 13.18 1.42
C LEU A 30 -10.38 12.92 0.59
N ASN A 31 -10.92 13.95 -0.06
CA ASN A 31 -12.08 13.80 -0.94
C ASN A 31 -11.81 12.87 -2.12
N SER A 32 -10.63 12.95 -2.74
CA SER A 32 -10.24 12.02 -3.80
C SER A 32 -10.14 10.58 -3.28
N PHE A 33 -9.54 10.38 -2.10
CA PHE A 33 -9.44 9.07 -1.47
C PHE A 33 -10.81 8.44 -1.24
N LEU A 34 -11.72 9.17 -0.59
CA LEU A 34 -13.07 8.70 -0.30
C LEU A 34 -13.87 8.44 -1.58
N LYS A 35 -13.72 9.27 -2.62
CA LYS A 35 -14.38 9.03 -3.91
C LYS A 35 -13.91 7.75 -4.59
N ASN A 36 -12.63 7.41 -4.47
CA ASN A 36 -12.05 6.23 -5.12
C ASN A 36 -12.33 4.93 -4.35
N PHE A 37 -12.38 4.98 -3.02
CA PHE A 37 -12.41 3.77 -2.19
C PHE A 37 -13.64 3.64 -1.28
N CYS A 38 -14.41 4.70 -1.11
CA CYS A 38 -15.61 4.74 -0.26
C CYS A 38 -16.73 5.54 -0.93
N SER A 39 -16.86 5.40 -2.26
CA SER A 39 -17.83 6.19 -3.02
C SER A 39 -19.23 6.07 -2.42
N ASN A 40 -19.91 7.20 -2.23
CA ASN A 40 -21.25 7.30 -1.66
C ASN A 40 -21.40 6.82 -0.20
N PHE A 41 -20.29 6.56 0.51
CA PHE A 41 -20.40 6.27 1.94
C PHE A 41 -20.72 7.53 2.73
N PHE A 42 -19.90 8.58 2.64
CA PHE A 42 -20.17 9.83 3.34
C PHE A 42 -21.17 10.71 2.58
N ASN A 43 -22.25 11.08 3.25
CA ASN A 43 -23.26 11.99 2.70
C ASN A 43 -22.78 13.45 2.67
N GLN A 44 -21.88 13.80 3.59
CA GLN A 44 -21.27 15.14 3.69
C GLN A 44 -19.76 15.00 3.84
N THR A 45 -19.03 15.71 2.98
CA THR A 45 -17.56 15.70 3.00
C THR A 45 -16.93 16.95 3.60
N SER A 46 -17.72 17.98 3.92
CA SER A 46 -17.26 19.27 4.42
C SER A 46 -16.81 19.27 5.89
N ASN A 47 -17.23 18.27 6.69
CA ASN A 47 -16.97 18.19 8.14
C ASN A 47 -16.30 16.89 8.57
N LEU A 48 -15.49 16.29 7.68
CA LEU A 48 -14.78 15.05 7.98
C LEU A 48 -13.66 15.30 8.99
N LYS A 49 -13.63 14.45 10.02
CA LYS A 49 -12.54 14.38 10.99
C LYS A 49 -11.75 13.10 10.73
N ILE A 50 -10.44 13.16 10.90
CA ILE A 50 -9.56 11.99 10.83
C ILE A 50 -8.71 11.91 12.10
N GLU A 51 -8.65 10.72 12.67
CA GLU A 51 -7.88 10.43 13.88
C GLU A 51 -7.16 9.09 13.72
N GLN A 52 -6.02 8.92 14.40
CA GLN A 52 -5.15 7.74 14.30
C GLN A 52 -5.01 7.05 15.65
N GLN A 53 -4.88 5.71 15.63
CA GLN A 53 -4.73 4.85 16.82
C GLN A 53 -5.69 5.21 17.95
N THR A 54 -6.92 5.56 17.59
CA THR A 54 -7.92 6.05 18.54
C THR A 54 -9.33 5.73 18.03
N VAL A 55 -10.30 6.00 18.89
CA VAL A 55 -11.72 6.01 18.56
C VAL A 55 -12.17 7.44 18.32
N PRO A 56 -13.18 7.66 17.45
CA PRO A 56 -13.63 9.01 17.10
C PRO A 56 -13.93 9.89 18.33
N GLY A 57 -13.42 11.12 18.31
CA GLY A 57 -13.79 12.18 19.25
C GLY A 57 -13.00 12.17 20.57
N LYS A 58 -11.94 11.35 20.67
CA LYS A 58 -11.04 11.36 21.83
C LYS A 58 -9.64 11.86 21.46
N ARG A 59 -9.23 12.99 22.05
CA ARG A 59 -7.81 13.38 22.16
C ARG A 59 -7.24 12.84 23.47
N HIS A 60 -6.62 11.67 23.48
CA HIS A 60 -5.80 11.24 24.62
C HIS A 60 -4.46 10.65 24.17
N LEU A 61 -3.41 11.08 24.87
CA LEU A 61 -2.10 10.44 24.94
C LEU A 61 -2.31 9.09 25.67
N ILE A 62 -2.47 8.00 24.94
CA ILE A 62 -2.67 6.67 25.53
C ILE A 62 -1.33 5.92 25.51
N ASP A 63 -0.69 5.83 26.68
CA ASP A 63 0.55 5.06 26.92
C ASP A 63 0.28 3.59 27.33
N ASP A 64 -0.98 3.19 27.54
CA ASP A 64 -1.32 1.83 27.99
C ASP A 64 -1.68 0.89 26.83
N GLU A 65 -0.85 -0.13 26.59
CA GLU A 65 -1.05 -1.17 25.57
C GLU A 65 -2.39 -1.92 25.72
N ASN A 66 -2.91 -2.07 26.94
CA ASN A 66 -4.20 -2.74 27.15
C ASN A 66 -5.39 -1.89 26.69
N GLN A 67 -5.26 -0.56 26.66
CA GLN A 67 -6.29 0.33 26.13
C GLN A 67 -6.23 0.45 24.60
N ARG A 68 -5.09 0.13 23.98
CA ARG A 68 -4.98 0.00 22.51
C ARG A 68 -5.69 -1.23 21.95
N LYS A 69 -5.97 -2.25 22.78
CA LYS A 69 -6.71 -3.44 22.35
C LYS A 69 -8.10 -3.08 21.84
N GLY A 70 -8.26 -3.16 20.51
CA GLY A 70 -9.52 -2.90 19.82
C GLY A 70 -9.66 -1.48 19.25
N LEU A 71 -8.63 -0.62 19.37
CA LEU A 71 -8.55 0.63 18.62
C LEU A 71 -8.10 0.34 17.19
N PRO A 72 -8.79 0.87 16.17
CA PRO A 72 -8.33 0.78 14.79
C PRO A 72 -7.11 1.66 14.55
N ASP A 73 -6.35 1.36 13.49
CA ASP A 73 -5.19 2.16 13.11
C ASP A 73 -5.55 3.62 12.75
N ALA A 74 -6.69 3.83 12.09
CA ALA A 74 -7.26 5.16 11.87
C ALA A 74 -8.78 5.13 11.71
N VAL A 75 -9.41 6.28 11.91
CA VAL A 75 -10.83 6.51 11.66
C VAL A 75 -11.04 7.83 10.92
N ILE A 76 -11.97 7.82 9.98
CA ILE A 76 -12.49 9.02 9.32
C ILE A 76 -13.98 9.09 9.64
N TYR A 77 -14.49 10.22 10.13
CA TYR A 77 -15.88 10.27 10.61
C TYR A 77 -16.53 11.64 10.46
N THR A 78 -17.87 11.62 10.40
CA THR A 78 -18.78 12.76 10.60
C THR A 78 -19.52 12.57 11.92
N GLU A 79 -20.61 13.29 12.21
CA GLU A 79 -21.41 13.01 13.41
C GLU A 79 -22.18 11.68 13.33
N GLU A 80 -22.52 11.22 12.13
CA GLU A 80 -23.38 10.05 11.92
C GLU A 80 -22.64 8.83 11.37
N GLN A 81 -21.57 9.05 10.59
CA GLN A 81 -20.92 8.02 9.78
C GLN A 81 -19.46 7.86 10.19
N CYS A 82 -18.99 6.63 10.31
CA CYS A 82 -17.59 6.34 10.64
C CYS A 82 -17.01 5.30 9.68
N LEU A 83 -15.91 5.66 9.04
CA LEU A 83 -15.06 4.79 8.27
C LEU A 83 -13.86 4.38 9.13
N ILE A 84 -13.70 3.08 9.31
CA ILE A 84 -12.56 2.48 10.02
C ILE A 84 -11.49 2.12 8.99
N ILE A 85 -10.23 2.41 9.30
CA ILE A 85 -9.08 1.95 8.53
C ILE A 85 -8.24 1.05 9.43
N GLU A 86 -8.01 -0.17 8.98
CA GLU A 86 -7.10 -1.12 9.61
C GLU A 86 -6.07 -1.56 8.58
N SER A 87 -4.80 -1.62 8.95
CA SER A 87 -3.72 -1.93 8.04
C SER A 87 -2.87 -3.10 8.48
N LYS A 88 -2.40 -3.85 7.49
CA LYS A 88 -1.45 -4.94 7.68
C LYS A 88 -0.43 -4.97 6.55
N VAL A 89 0.80 -5.35 6.89
CA VAL A 89 1.91 -5.53 5.97
C VAL A 89 2.40 -6.96 6.03
N SER A 90 2.72 -7.44 7.22
CA SER A 90 3.23 -8.81 7.42
C SER A 90 2.25 -9.72 8.13
N SER A 91 1.28 -9.14 8.86
CA SER A 91 0.27 -9.90 9.59
C SER A 91 -1.04 -10.03 8.79
N THR A 92 -1.89 -11.00 9.14
CA THR A 92 -3.18 -11.20 8.48
C THR A 92 -4.30 -10.47 9.21
N LEU A 93 -5.24 -9.88 8.46
CA LEU A 93 -6.49 -9.40 9.05
C LEU A 93 -7.32 -10.58 9.56
N THR A 94 -7.90 -10.45 10.76
CA THR A 94 -8.76 -11.48 11.36
C THR A 94 -10.16 -10.94 11.56
N GLY A 95 -11.18 -11.77 11.31
CA GLY A 95 -12.59 -11.38 11.48
C GLY A 95 -12.89 -10.87 12.90
N ASP A 96 -12.33 -11.52 13.92
CA ASP A 96 -12.47 -11.10 15.32
C ASP A 96 -11.91 -9.71 15.59
N GLN A 97 -10.79 -9.35 14.96
CA GLN A 97 -10.23 -8.01 15.08
C GLN A 97 -11.18 -6.96 14.50
N LEU A 98 -11.66 -7.19 13.28
CA LEU A 98 -12.55 -6.27 12.57
C LEU A 98 -13.89 -6.09 13.31
N MET A 99 -14.47 -7.19 13.79
CA MET A 99 -15.69 -7.19 14.62
C MET A 99 -15.49 -6.43 15.93
N ARG A 100 -14.30 -6.50 16.54
CA ARG A 100 -13.99 -5.71 17.75
C ARG A 100 -13.93 -4.23 17.44
N HIS A 101 -13.29 -3.81 16.35
CA HIS A 101 -13.25 -2.40 15.95
C HIS A 101 -14.66 -1.84 15.73
N GLU A 102 -15.52 -2.56 15.01
CA GLU A 102 -16.93 -2.16 14.82
C GLU A 102 -17.67 -1.99 16.14
N ARG A 103 -17.57 -2.98 17.05
CA ARG A 103 -18.23 -2.89 18.37
C ARG A 103 -17.74 -1.68 19.17
N THR A 104 -16.44 -1.40 19.12
CA THR A 104 -15.84 -0.25 19.81
C THR A 104 -16.39 1.07 19.26
N VAL A 105 -16.49 1.21 17.94
CA VAL A 105 -17.03 2.41 17.28
C VAL A 105 -18.54 2.53 17.50
N ARG A 106 -19.29 1.43 17.44
CA ARG A 106 -20.75 1.44 17.67
C ARG A 106 -21.14 1.88 19.08
N ARG A 107 -20.37 1.49 20.10
CA ARG A 107 -20.54 1.96 21.50
C ARG A 107 -20.38 3.48 21.66
N ARG A 108 -19.85 4.18 20.67
CA ARG A 108 -19.69 5.64 20.66
C ARG A 108 -20.84 6.38 19.95
N GLY A 109 -21.87 5.66 19.51
CA GLY A 109 -23.07 6.25 18.89
C GLY A 109 -23.09 6.21 17.37
N PHE A 110 -22.05 5.66 16.72
CA PHE A 110 -22.04 5.49 15.28
C PHE A 110 -22.88 4.28 14.87
N ASN A 111 -23.96 4.53 14.14
CA ASN A 111 -24.83 3.48 13.62
C ASN A 111 -24.46 3.08 12.18
N ASN A 112 -23.89 4.01 11.41
CA ASN A 112 -23.43 3.76 10.05
C ASN A 112 -21.90 3.62 10.03
N ILE A 113 -21.43 2.38 9.97
CA ILE A 113 -20.02 2.02 10.07
C ILE A 113 -19.60 1.23 8.82
N ARG A 114 -18.49 1.63 8.21
CA ARG A 114 -17.80 0.87 7.17
C ARG A 114 -16.35 0.70 7.56
N GLY A 115 -15.72 -0.38 7.10
CA GLY A 115 -14.30 -0.62 7.31
C GLY A 115 -13.54 -0.82 6.02
N ILE A 116 -12.29 -0.37 6.00
CA ILE A 116 -11.30 -0.70 4.98
C ILE A 116 -10.14 -1.41 5.66
N GLY A 117 -9.85 -2.62 5.19
CA GLY A 117 -8.59 -3.30 5.46
C GLY A 117 -7.58 -3.00 4.35
N ILE A 118 -6.43 -2.41 4.68
CA ILE A 118 -5.34 -2.19 3.72
C ILE A 118 -4.25 -3.24 3.94
N VAL A 119 -4.06 -4.11 2.96
CA VAL A 119 -3.15 -5.27 3.02
C VAL A 119 -2.10 -5.22 1.91
N VAL A 120 -1.09 -6.10 1.95
CA VAL A 120 -0.17 -6.25 0.81
C VAL A 120 -0.85 -7.04 -0.31
N ASP A 121 -1.44 -8.18 0.04
CA ASP A 121 -2.15 -9.07 -0.88
C ASP A 121 -3.56 -9.36 -0.36
N LEU A 122 -4.53 -9.38 -1.27
CA LEU A 122 -5.93 -9.60 -0.93
C LEU A 122 -6.13 -11.00 -0.32
N LEU A 123 -6.81 -11.05 0.83
CA LEU A 123 -7.09 -12.32 1.52
C LEU A 123 -8.48 -12.84 1.11
N PRO A 124 -8.59 -14.03 0.49
CA PRO A 124 -9.86 -14.53 -0.02
C PRO A 124 -10.88 -14.91 1.07
N LYS A 125 -10.42 -15.08 2.32
CA LYS A 125 -11.22 -15.64 3.43
C LYS A 125 -11.80 -14.60 4.40
N VAL A 126 -11.45 -13.32 4.29
CA VAL A 126 -11.99 -12.27 5.16
C VAL A 126 -13.15 -11.60 4.44
N ARG A 127 -14.34 -12.20 4.52
CA ARG A 127 -15.60 -11.55 4.13
C ARG A 127 -16.32 -11.06 5.38
N LEU A 128 -16.45 -9.75 5.50
CA LEU A 128 -17.40 -9.11 6.39
C LEU A 128 -18.16 -8.10 5.54
N ASP A 129 -19.49 -8.09 5.64
CA ASP A 129 -20.36 -7.33 4.73
C ASP A 129 -20.07 -5.82 4.74
N ASN A 130 -19.55 -5.30 5.85
CA ASN A 130 -19.22 -3.88 6.03
C ASN A 130 -17.73 -3.55 5.78
N TRP A 131 -16.91 -4.54 5.41
CA TRP A 131 -15.47 -4.36 5.19
C TRP A 131 -15.08 -4.63 3.75
N GLU A 132 -14.30 -3.70 3.21
CA GLU A 132 -13.62 -3.87 1.93
C GLU A 132 -12.12 -4.04 2.16
N GLN A 133 -11.48 -4.81 1.28
CA GLN A 133 -10.03 -4.94 1.26
C GLN A 133 -9.44 -4.14 0.11
N LEU A 134 -8.45 -3.33 0.43
CA LEU A 134 -7.58 -2.64 -0.52
C LEU A 134 -6.16 -3.17 -0.36
N THR A 135 -5.39 -3.08 -1.43
CA THR A 135 -3.94 -3.28 -1.35
C THR A 135 -3.23 -1.95 -1.13
N TRP A 136 -2.09 -1.97 -0.44
CA TRP A 136 -1.20 -0.81 -0.41
C TRP A 136 -0.78 -0.37 -1.81
N LYS A 137 -0.65 -1.32 -2.75
CA LYS A 137 -0.43 -1.04 -4.16
C LYS A 137 -1.54 -0.15 -4.76
N GLN A 138 -2.82 -0.43 -4.48
CA GLN A 138 -3.93 0.41 -4.94
C GLN A 138 -3.87 1.82 -4.33
N VAL A 139 -3.54 1.93 -3.03
CA VAL A 139 -3.36 3.23 -2.37
C VAL A 139 -2.22 4.02 -2.99
N TYR A 140 -1.07 3.38 -3.24
CA TYR A 140 0.08 3.98 -3.92
C TYR A 140 -0.31 4.43 -5.34
N SER A 141 -0.97 3.57 -6.12
CA SER A 141 -1.40 3.90 -7.49
C SER A 141 -2.34 5.10 -7.54
N TRP A 142 -3.26 5.19 -6.58
CA TRP A 142 -4.17 6.34 -6.43
C TRP A 142 -3.39 7.61 -6.07
N ALA A 143 -2.54 7.55 -5.04
CA ALA A 143 -1.77 8.71 -4.61
C ALA A 143 -0.85 9.21 -5.73
N TYR A 144 -0.27 8.30 -6.54
CA TYR A 144 0.54 8.65 -7.70
C TYR A 144 -0.23 9.51 -8.70
N LYS A 145 -1.48 9.15 -9.02
CA LYS A 145 -2.36 9.94 -9.92
C LYS A 145 -2.70 11.32 -9.36
N GLU A 146 -2.61 11.50 -8.05
CA GLU A 146 -2.87 12.78 -7.36
C GLU A 146 -1.62 13.65 -7.20
N THR A 147 -0.41 13.16 -7.52
CA THR A 147 0.87 13.90 -7.33
C THR A 147 0.97 15.22 -8.10
N ASN A 148 0.24 15.36 -9.20
CA ASN A 148 0.16 16.59 -9.98
C ASN A 148 -0.77 17.64 -9.35
N LYS A 149 -1.66 17.22 -8.45
CA LYS A 149 -2.68 18.07 -7.82
C LYS A 149 -2.41 18.33 -6.34
N SER A 150 -1.64 17.47 -5.70
CA SER A 150 -1.34 17.53 -4.27
C SER A 150 0.14 17.29 -3.97
N LYS A 151 0.77 18.27 -3.32
CA LYS A 151 2.12 18.11 -2.75
C LYS A 151 2.17 17.03 -1.67
N TRP A 152 1.05 16.79 -0.97
CA TRP A 152 0.94 15.78 0.07
C TRP A 152 0.87 14.37 -0.54
N ALA A 153 0.20 14.21 -1.68
CA ALA A 153 0.27 12.97 -2.45
C ALA A 153 1.71 12.65 -2.89
N ARG A 154 2.48 13.65 -3.33
CA ARG A 154 3.91 13.47 -3.65
C ARG A 154 4.72 13.01 -2.44
N LYS A 155 4.59 13.70 -1.30
CA LYS A 155 5.25 13.31 -0.04
C LYS A 155 4.88 11.89 0.40
N LEU A 156 3.63 11.48 0.22
CA LEU A 156 3.17 10.13 0.55
C LEU A 156 3.87 9.07 -0.31
N ILE A 157 3.92 9.30 -1.62
CA ILE A 157 4.60 8.41 -2.59
C ILE A 157 6.08 8.30 -2.29
N ASP A 158 6.76 9.42 -2.07
CA ASP A 158 8.18 9.45 -1.74
C ASP A 158 8.45 8.64 -0.46
N TYR A 159 7.59 8.80 0.55
CA TYR A 159 7.72 8.04 1.79
C TYR A 159 7.47 6.54 1.61
N PHE A 160 6.48 6.13 0.80
CA PHE A 160 6.24 4.72 0.50
C PHE A 160 7.43 4.08 -0.21
N ASN A 161 8.03 4.79 -1.17
CA ASN A 161 9.24 4.34 -1.85
C ASN A 161 10.41 4.11 -0.86
N VAL A 162 10.62 5.05 0.07
CA VAL A 162 11.64 4.91 1.12
C VAL A 162 11.34 3.73 2.04
N LEU A 163 10.09 3.56 2.48
CA LEU A 163 9.70 2.48 3.37
C LEU A 163 9.87 1.11 2.74
N GLU A 164 9.44 0.94 1.49
CA GLU A 164 9.58 -0.33 0.80
C GLU A 164 11.06 -0.72 0.65
N ASN A 165 11.89 0.21 0.18
CA ASN A 165 13.33 0.01 0.04
C ASN A 165 14.00 -0.37 1.35
N LYS A 166 13.67 0.34 2.43
CA LYS A 166 14.37 0.20 3.70
C LYS A 166 13.92 -1.04 4.48
N TYR A 167 12.65 -1.43 4.39
CA TYR A 167 12.08 -2.41 5.31
C TYR A 167 11.40 -3.61 4.65
N MET A 168 11.14 -3.60 3.35
CA MET A 168 10.25 -4.60 2.72
C MET A 168 10.88 -5.35 1.55
N VAL A 169 11.90 -4.78 0.88
CA VAL A 169 12.64 -5.49 -0.18
C VAL A 169 13.23 -6.79 0.36
N GLY A 170 12.78 -7.92 -0.21
CA GLY A 170 13.25 -9.27 0.13
C GLY A 170 12.64 -9.89 1.39
N LYS A 171 11.72 -9.20 2.09
CA LYS A 171 11.07 -9.70 3.32
C LYS A 171 9.60 -10.07 3.16
N LEU A 172 8.95 -9.60 2.09
CA LEU A 172 7.55 -9.88 1.78
C LEU A 172 7.47 -10.51 0.39
N GLU A 173 6.54 -11.45 0.19
CA GLU A 173 6.24 -12.02 -1.12
C GLU A 173 5.55 -11.01 -2.05
N GLY A 174 4.87 -10.01 -1.49
CA GLY A 174 4.22 -8.90 -2.22
C GLY A 174 4.93 -7.55 -2.14
N SER A 175 4.30 -6.51 -2.68
CA SER A 175 4.81 -5.14 -2.77
C SER A 175 3.76 -4.12 -2.33
N ILE A 176 4.18 -3.09 -1.59
CA ILE A 176 3.29 -1.98 -1.21
C ILE A 176 3.24 -0.88 -2.28
N THR A 177 4.23 -0.86 -3.18
CA THR A 177 4.32 0.09 -4.30
C THR A 177 4.13 -0.60 -5.65
N GLU A 178 4.01 0.19 -6.72
CA GLU A 178 4.01 -0.29 -8.09
C GLU A 178 4.98 0.48 -9.00
N PHE A 179 5.29 -0.12 -10.15
CA PHE A 179 6.10 0.55 -11.16
C PHE A 179 5.34 1.71 -11.80
N THR A 180 5.81 2.92 -11.51
CA THR A 180 5.29 4.21 -12.02
C THR A 180 6.23 4.91 -12.99
N GLY A 181 7.38 4.30 -13.30
CA GLY A 181 8.42 4.91 -14.13
C GLY A 181 9.76 4.96 -13.40
N VAL A 182 10.76 5.50 -14.09
CA VAL A 182 12.10 5.73 -13.54
C VAL A 182 12.21 7.22 -13.21
N HIS A 183 12.55 7.53 -11.95
CA HIS A 183 12.56 8.89 -11.41
C HIS A 183 13.94 9.29 -10.88
N PHE A 184 15.01 8.83 -11.54
CA PHE A 184 16.38 9.24 -11.18
C PHE A 184 16.69 10.59 -11.80
N ASP A 185 17.10 11.55 -10.97
CA ASP A 185 17.53 12.89 -11.37
C ASP A 185 18.59 13.43 -10.41
N ASP A 186 18.99 14.69 -10.56
CA ASP A 186 20.02 15.32 -9.74
C ASP A 186 19.59 15.47 -8.26
N GLU A 187 18.28 15.58 -7.99
CA GLU A 187 17.73 15.67 -6.64
C GLU A 187 17.44 14.29 -6.02
N ASN A 188 17.19 13.29 -6.86
CA ASN A 188 16.96 11.89 -6.50
C ASN A 188 17.94 10.97 -7.27
N PRO A 189 19.22 10.93 -6.86
CA PRO A 189 20.24 10.22 -7.58
C PRO A 189 19.99 8.71 -7.58
N TYR A 190 20.45 8.05 -8.64
CA TYR A 190 20.41 6.60 -8.74
C TYR A 190 21.08 5.92 -7.54
N SER A 191 20.40 4.91 -6.99
CA SER A 191 21.00 3.96 -6.06
C SER A 191 20.76 2.53 -6.56
N TYR A 192 21.72 1.65 -6.31
CA TYR A 192 21.63 0.25 -6.75
C TYR A 192 20.41 -0.48 -6.18
N LEU A 193 20.07 -0.21 -4.92
CA LEU A 193 18.89 -0.80 -4.27
C LEU A 193 17.59 -0.32 -4.92
N GLU A 194 17.46 0.99 -5.17
CA GLU A 194 16.28 1.55 -5.83
C GLU A 194 16.19 1.07 -7.29
N GLY A 195 17.31 1.00 -8.01
CA GLY A 195 17.35 0.43 -9.36
C GLY A 195 16.87 -1.03 -9.38
N LYS A 196 17.33 -1.86 -8.43
CA LYS A 196 16.88 -3.25 -8.31
C LYS A 196 15.39 -3.34 -7.98
N ARG A 197 14.89 -2.48 -7.09
CA ARG A 197 13.46 -2.41 -6.76
C ARG A 197 12.64 -2.02 -7.99
N GLN A 198 13.00 -0.95 -8.69
CA GLN A 198 12.31 -0.47 -9.88
C GLN A 198 12.26 -1.54 -10.97
N LEU A 199 13.38 -2.24 -11.22
CA LEU A 199 13.42 -3.35 -12.17
C LEU A 199 12.48 -4.49 -11.76
N ARG A 200 12.48 -4.88 -10.48
CA ARG A 200 11.56 -5.91 -9.96
C ARG A 200 10.09 -5.52 -10.16
N LEU A 201 9.74 -4.26 -9.86
CA LEU A 201 8.38 -3.75 -10.05
C LEU A 201 7.99 -3.73 -11.53
N LEU A 202 8.91 -3.32 -12.41
CA LEU A 202 8.72 -3.33 -13.86
C LEU A 202 8.47 -4.76 -14.36
N MET A 203 9.33 -5.71 -13.97
CA MET A 203 9.21 -7.12 -14.37
C MET A 203 7.89 -7.73 -13.90
N ASN A 204 7.46 -7.43 -12.67
CA ASN A 204 6.15 -7.86 -12.17
C ASN A 204 5.00 -7.29 -13.00
N LYS A 205 5.08 -6.02 -13.43
CA LYS A 205 4.07 -5.39 -14.29
C LYS A 205 4.05 -5.99 -15.70
N ILE A 206 5.22 -6.22 -16.28
CA ILE A 206 5.38 -6.87 -17.58
C ILE A 206 4.78 -8.29 -17.56
N LYS A 207 5.04 -9.08 -16.51
CA LYS A 207 4.50 -10.44 -16.35
C LYS A 207 2.98 -10.53 -16.20
N GLN A 208 2.30 -9.41 -15.97
CA GLN A 208 0.83 -9.34 -15.97
C GLN A 208 0.24 -9.14 -17.37
N ASN A 209 1.06 -8.78 -18.36
CA ASN A 209 0.59 -8.55 -19.73
C ASN A 209 0.46 -9.87 -20.49
N LYS A 210 -0.78 -10.34 -20.65
CA LYS A 210 -1.09 -11.60 -21.35
C LYS A 210 -0.70 -11.58 -22.83
N ILE A 211 -0.65 -10.41 -23.46
CA ILE A 211 -0.24 -10.26 -24.87
C ILE A 211 1.17 -10.84 -25.08
N LEU A 212 2.07 -10.69 -24.11
CA LEU A 212 3.42 -11.26 -24.21
C LEU A 212 3.42 -12.79 -24.29
N LYS A 213 2.48 -13.43 -23.59
CA LYS A 213 2.29 -14.88 -23.68
C LYS A 213 1.61 -15.26 -24.98
N GLU A 214 0.56 -14.53 -25.36
CA GLU A 214 -0.33 -14.86 -26.48
C GLU A 214 0.32 -14.61 -27.85
N GLU A 215 1.03 -13.50 -28.01
CA GLU A 215 1.62 -13.07 -29.29
C GLU A 215 3.11 -13.39 -29.40
N LEU A 216 3.84 -13.32 -28.29
CA LEU A 216 5.30 -13.48 -28.28
C LEU A 216 5.75 -14.81 -27.65
N ASN A 217 4.81 -15.65 -27.19
CA ASN A 217 5.11 -16.93 -26.54
C ASN A 217 6.10 -16.81 -25.37
N VAL A 218 6.04 -15.71 -24.62
CA VAL A 218 6.87 -15.51 -23.42
C VAL A 218 6.35 -16.37 -22.27
N ASP A 219 7.27 -17.03 -21.56
CA ASP A 219 6.96 -17.73 -20.31
C ASP A 219 6.91 -16.73 -19.14
N LEU A 220 5.70 -16.28 -18.82
CA LEU A 220 5.46 -15.35 -17.72
C LEU A 220 5.61 -16.00 -16.33
N SER A 221 5.70 -17.34 -16.26
CA SER A 221 5.81 -18.10 -15.00
C SER A 221 7.26 -18.36 -14.59
N LYS A 222 8.19 -18.44 -15.55
CA LYS A 222 9.62 -18.65 -15.27
C LYS A 222 10.17 -17.54 -14.37
N LYS A 223 10.95 -17.94 -13.37
CA LYS A 223 11.65 -17.00 -12.49
C LYS A 223 12.74 -16.29 -13.29
N GLY A 224 12.79 -14.98 -13.14
CA GLY A 224 13.90 -14.17 -13.66
C GLY A 224 15.17 -14.40 -12.85
N ARG A 225 16.16 -13.52 -13.01
CA ARG A 225 17.44 -13.65 -12.31
C ARG A 225 17.31 -13.23 -10.84
N GLY A 226 17.70 -14.10 -9.90
CA GLY A 226 17.62 -13.82 -8.47
C GLY A 226 18.59 -12.73 -7.95
N GLY A 227 19.67 -12.42 -8.68
CA GLY A 227 20.62 -11.39 -8.28
C GLY A 227 21.67 -11.02 -9.33
N ILE A 228 22.12 -9.77 -9.28
CA ILE A 228 23.23 -9.23 -10.08
C ILE A 228 24.52 -9.52 -9.31
N LYS A 229 25.38 -10.39 -9.84
CA LYS A 229 26.61 -10.81 -9.17
C LYS A 229 27.82 -9.89 -9.43
N LYS A 230 27.79 -9.03 -10.47
CA LYS A 230 28.83 -8.01 -10.78
C LYS A 230 28.26 -6.85 -11.61
N ALA A 231 28.86 -5.65 -11.49
CA ALA A 231 28.59 -4.52 -12.37
C ALA A 231 28.86 -4.89 -13.85
N GLY A 232 27.95 -4.52 -14.76
CA GLY A 232 28.05 -4.83 -16.20
C GLY A 232 27.35 -6.10 -16.69
N ASN A 233 26.67 -6.86 -15.81
CA ASN A 233 25.94 -8.08 -16.18
C ASN A 233 24.44 -7.88 -16.28
N LEU A 234 23.77 -8.63 -17.18
CA LEU A 234 22.31 -8.77 -17.31
C LEU A 234 21.61 -8.78 -15.93
N TRP A 235 20.70 -7.82 -15.74
CA TRP A 235 20.05 -7.57 -14.46
C TRP A 235 18.84 -8.49 -14.24
N ASP A 236 18.02 -8.66 -15.27
CA ASP A 236 16.90 -9.59 -15.31
C ASP A 236 16.56 -9.93 -16.78
N TYR A 237 15.72 -10.93 -17.00
CA TYR A 237 15.30 -11.37 -18.35
C TYR A 237 13.91 -12.01 -18.34
N LEU A 238 13.29 -12.01 -19.52
CA LEU A 238 12.15 -12.85 -19.85
C LEU A 238 12.63 -13.96 -20.77
N THR A 239 12.04 -15.13 -20.65
CA THR A 239 12.34 -16.28 -21.52
C THR A 239 11.16 -16.62 -22.38
N PHE A 240 11.43 -17.17 -23.56
CA PHE A 240 10.37 -17.73 -24.40
C PHE A 240 10.01 -19.14 -23.93
N ASN A 241 8.74 -19.52 -24.11
CA ASN A 241 8.31 -20.89 -23.87
C ASN A 241 8.74 -21.76 -25.06
N THR A 242 9.96 -22.27 -25.00
CA THR A 242 10.58 -23.05 -26.08
C THR A 242 10.27 -24.56 -26.00
N GLY A 243 9.55 -25.00 -24.96
CA GLY A 243 9.22 -26.43 -24.74
C GLY A 243 10.42 -27.31 -24.37
N VAL A 244 11.58 -26.72 -24.06
CA VAL A 244 12.81 -27.42 -23.65
C VAL A 244 13.21 -26.93 -22.26
N ASP A 245 13.19 -27.84 -21.27
CA ASP A 245 13.37 -27.47 -19.85
C ASP A 245 14.83 -27.15 -19.46
N ASP A 246 15.83 -27.56 -20.26
CA ASP A 246 17.26 -27.51 -19.92
C ASP A 246 18.10 -26.43 -20.65
N LYS A 247 17.48 -25.42 -21.24
CA LYS A 247 18.23 -24.32 -21.88
C LYS A 247 18.64 -23.23 -20.89
N SER A 248 19.90 -22.82 -20.95
CA SER A 248 20.38 -21.61 -20.27
C SER A 248 19.78 -20.38 -20.94
N PHE A 249 19.63 -19.28 -20.19
CA PHE A 249 19.15 -18.00 -20.75
C PHE A 249 20.02 -17.50 -21.92
N THR A 250 21.27 -17.95 -22.01
CA THR A 250 22.22 -17.66 -23.11
C THR A 250 21.91 -18.40 -24.40
N ASP A 251 21.03 -19.41 -24.34
CA ASP A 251 20.68 -20.27 -25.48
C ASP A 251 19.38 -19.82 -26.16
N GLU A 252 18.82 -18.71 -25.70
CA GLU A 252 17.60 -18.07 -26.21
C GLU A 252 17.95 -16.77 -26.97
N PRO A 253 17.20 -16.41 -28.02
CA PRO A 253 17.44 -15.17 -28.77
C PRO A 253 17.29 -13.93 -27.87
N HIS A 254 18.26 -13.01 -27.98
CA HIS A 254 18.36 -11.77 -27.20
C HIS A 254 17.83 -10.55 -27.95
#